data_AF-A0A3S3SV79-F1
#
_entry.id   AF-A0A3S3SV79-F1
#
_cell.length_a   1.000
_cell.length_b   1.000
_cell.length_c   1.000
_cell.angle_alpha   90.00
_cell.angle_beta   90.00
_cell.angle_gamma   90.00
#
_symmetry.space_group_name_H-M   'P 1'
#
loop_
_entity.id
_entity.type
_entity.pdbx_description
1 polymer ?
#
loop_
_entity_poly.entity_id
_entity_poly.type
_entity_poly.pdbx_seq_one_letter_code
_entity_poly.pdbx_strand_id
1 'polypeptide(L)' 'MAMVGFKNTNNQIVYINPAQVLYVTTFEPDVSMVAFAVAGQGGGPVHLYVRGNAELVQSKLSVGMTAKA' A
#
# COMPACT_ATOMS: atom_id res chain seq x y z
N MET A 1 13.67 -3.12 -8.65
CA MET A 1 12.26 -2.92 -8.24
C MET A 1 12.27 -3.03 -6.74
N ALA A 2 12.17 -1.91 -6.02
CA ALA A 2 12.32 -1.92 -4.57
C ALA A 2 10.95 -2.14 -3.91
N MET A 3 10.85 -3.14 -3.03
CA MET A 3 9.69 -3.28 -2.17
C MET A 3 9.69 -2.16 -1.13
N VAL A 4 8.52 -1.59 -0.83
CA VAL A 4 8.35 -0.54 0.18
C VAL A 4 7.79 -1.15 1.46
N GLY A 5 8.48 -0.95 2.57
CA GLY A 5 8.07 -1.49 3.88
C GLY A 5 7.06 -0.59 4.60
N PHE A 6 6.00 -1.20 5.12
CA PHE A 6 4.99 -0.57 5.97
C PHE A 6 4.74 -1.39 7.22
N LYS A 7 4.23 -0.77 8.29
CA LYS A 7 3.63 -1.50 9.41
C LYS A 7 2.14 -1.68 9.15
N ASN A 8 1.61 -2.89 9.28
CA ASN A 8 0.17 -3.11 9.27
C ASN A 8 -0.48 -2.77 10.63
N THR A 9 -1.80 -2.91 10.72
CA THR A 9 -2.57 -2.70 11.95
C THR A 9 -2.10 -3.60 13.11
N ASN A 10 -1.63 -4.81 12.79
CA ASN A 10 -1.05 -5.79 13.72
C ASN A 10 0.43 -5.54 14.07
N ASN A 11 1.00 -4.38 13.75
CA ASN A 11 2.41 -4.03 13.99
C ASN A 11 3.45 -4.91 13.25
N GLN A 12 3.04 -5.68 12.25
CA GLN A 12 3.93 -6.48 11.42
C GLN A 12 4.46 -5.64 10.25
N ILE A 13 5.73 -5.86 9.88
CA ILE A 13 6.28 -5.27 8.66
C ILE A 13 5.75 -6.04 7.46
N VAL A 14 5.11 -5.33 6.55
CA VAL A 14 4.64 -5.83 5.26
C VAL A 14 5.37 -5.10 4.15
N TYR A 15 5.68 -5.82 3.07
CA TYR A 15 6.38 -5.28 1.92
C TYR A 15 5.41 -5.17 0.75
N ILE A 16 5.30 -3.97 0.21
CA ILE A 16 4.39 -3.64 -0.90
C ILE A 16 5.23 -3.39 -2.16
N ASN A 17 4.87 -4.04 -3.25
CA ASN A 17 5.40 -3.72 -4.59
C ASN A 17 4.59 -2.55 -5.17
N PRO A 18 5.16 -1.34 -5.35
CA PRO A 18 4.43 -0.20 -5.88
C PRO A 18 3.81 -0.45 -7.27
N ALA A 19 4.44 -1.30 -8.09
CA ALA A 19 3.95 -1.62 -9.43
C ALA A 19 2.63 -2.43 -9.44
N GLN A 20 2.20 -2.97 -8.29
CA GLN A 20 0.97 -3.73 -8.15
C GLN A 20 -0.13 -2.94 -7.43
N VAL A 21 0.12 -1.69 -7.02
CA VAL A 21 -0.86 -0.86 -6.33
C VAL A 21 -1.82 -0.25 -7.36
N LEU A 22 -3.13 -0.43 -7.17
CA LEU A 22 -4.17 0.25 -7.94
C LEU A 22 -4.44 1.65 -7.40
N TYR A 23 -4.65 1.73 -6.08
CA TYR A 23 -4.91 2.99 -5.38
C TYR A 23 -4.66 2.84 -3.88
N VAL A 24 -4.55 3.99 -3.21
CA VAL A 24 -4.47 4.10 -1.76
C VAL A 24 -5.59 5.04 -1.31
N THR A 25 -6.36 4.65 -0.31
CA THR A 25 -7.41 5.50 0.27
C THR A 25 -7.38 5.45 1.80
N THR A 26 -7.97 6.46 2.44
CA THR A 26 -8.13 6.51 3.89
C THR A 26 -9.13 5.45 4.34
N PHE A 27 -8.77 4.69 5.38
CA PHE A 27 -9.68 3.77 6.07
C PHE A 27 -10.12 4.35 7.42
N GLU A 28 -9.14 4.74 8.25
CA GLU A 28 -9.32 5.39 9.55
C GLU A 28 -8.22 6.45 9.74
N PRO A 29 -8.31 7.33 10.76
CA PRO A 29 -7.18 8.17 11.14
C PRO A 29 -5.91 7.33 11.31
N ASP A 30 -4.83 7.75 10.66
CA ASP A 30 -3.55 7.04 10.65
C ASP A 30 -3.57 5.60 10.12
N VAL A 31 -4.62 5.18 9.40
CA VAL A 31 -4.70 3.89 8.71
C VAL A 31 -5.18 4.06 7.27
N SER A 32 -4.40 3.56 6.32
CA SER A 32 -4.73 3.57 4.91
C SER A 32 -5.00 2.15 4.40
N MET A 33 -5.95 2.04 3.48
CA MET A 33 -6.14 0.84 2.67
C MET A 33 -5.36 0.98 1.37
N VAL A 34 -4.51 0.00 1.07
CA VAL A 34 -3.80 -0.15 -0.21
C VAL A 34 -4.47 -1.26 -1.00
N ALA A 35 -5.06 -0.94 -2.14
CA ALA A 35 -5.68 -1.91 -3.04
C ALA A 35 -4.70 -2.34 -4.15
N PHE A 36 -4.71 -3.61 -4.50
CA PHE A 36 -3.79 -4.22 -5.45
C PHE A 36 -4.48 -4.61 -6.76
N ALA A 37 -3.72 -4.60 -7.85
CA ALA A 37 -4.14 -4.99 -9.20
C ALA A 37 -4.25 -6.52 -9.36
N VAL A 38 -4.83 -7.18 -8.38
CA VAL A 38 -4.96 -8.63 -8.28
C VAL A 38 -6.35 -8.94 -7.75
N ALA A 39 -7.07 -9.84 -8.43
CA ALA A 39 -8.37 -10.30 -7.99
C ALA A 39 -8.26 -11.09 -6.69
N GLY A 40 -8.98 -10.64 -5.66
CA GLY A 40 -9.14 -11.34 -4.39
C GLY A 40 -10.37 -12.25 -4.40
N GLN A 41 -10.67 -12.84 -3.25
CA GLN A 41 -11.92 -13.58 -3.06
C GLN A 41 -13.13 -12.64 -3.24
N GLY A 42 -14.15 -13.09 -3.97
CA GLY A 42 -15.36 -12.31 -4.22
C GLY A 42 -15.26 -11.30 -5.37
N GLY A 43 -14.17 -11.31 -6.15
CA GLY A 43 -14.03 -10.49 -7.37
C GLY A 43 -13.58 -9.05 -7.16
N GLY A 44 -13.45 -8.60 -5.90
CA GLY A 44 -12.83 -7.32 -5.57
C GLY A 44 -11.30 -7.40 -5.56
N PRO A 45 -10.59 -6.26 -5.58
CA PRO A 45 -9.14 -6.24 -5.46
C PRO A 45 -8.69 -6.74 -4.07
N VAL A 46 -7.56 -7.45 -4.04
CA VAL A 46 -6.83 -7.69 -2.79
C VAL A 46 -6.47 -6.35 -2.17
N HIS A 47 -6.54 -6.23 -0.84
CA HIS A 47 -6.16 -5.01 -0.14
C HIS A 47 -5.41 -5.31 1.16
N LEU A 48 -4.61 -4.34 1.61
CA LEU A 48 -3.92 -4.37 2.89
C LEU A 48 -4.15 -3.07 3.65
N TYR A 49 -4.25 -3.17 4.97
CA TYR A 49 -4.33 -2.03 5.86
C TYR A 49 -2.96 -1.73 6.45
N VAL A 50 -2.48 -0.51 6.24
CA VAL A 50 -1.16 -0.04 6.70
C VAL A 50 -1.30 1.21 7.55
N ARG A 51 -0.39 1.37 8.50
CA ARG A 51 -0.30 2.56 9.34
C ARG A 51 0.25 3.76 8.54
N GLY A 52 -0.31 4.93 8.80
CA GLY A 52 -0.06 6.19 8.11
C GLY A 52 -1.29 6.66 7.34
N ASN A 53 -1.45 7.98 7.22
CA ASN A 53 -2.46 8.58 6.35
C ASN A 53 -2.17 8.32 4.87
N ALA A 54 -3.18 8.54 4.03
CA ALA A 54 -3.13 8.17 2.62
C ALA A 54 -2.01 8.92 1.87
N GLU A 55 -1.79 10.20 2.18
CA GLU A 55 -0.77 11.03 1.56
C GLU A 55 0.65 10.52 1.85
N LEU A 56 0.94 10.18 3.11
CA LEU A 56 2.23 9.60 3.51
C LEU A 56 2.47 8.27 2.81
N VAL A 57 1.44 7.41 2.77
CA VAL A 57 1.54 6.08 2.16
C VAL A 57 1.77 6.21 0.66
N GLN A 58 1.03 7.07 -0.03
CA GLN A 58 1.21 7.35 -1.46
C GLN A 58 2.61 7.91 -1.74
N SER A 59 3.07 8.89 -0.97
CA SER A 59 4.40 9.49 -1.14
C SER A 59 5.52 8.42 -1.08
N LYS A 60 5.47 7.52 -0.09
CA LYS A 60 6.45 6.43 0.04
C LYS A 60 6.41 5.45 -1.13
N LEU A 61 5.22 5.13 -1.64
CA LEU A 61 5.07 4.25 -2.80
C LEU A 61 5.62 4.90 -4.07
N SER A 62 5.44 6.20 -4.26
CA SER A 62 5.95 6.96 -5.40
C SER A 62 7.48 7.06 -5.43
N VAL A 63 8.14 7.16 -4.26
CA VAL A 63 9.61 7.12 -4.17
C VAL A 63 10.14 5.76 -4.64
N GLY A 64 9.46 4.67 -4.28
CA GLY A 64 9.79 3.32 -4.76
C GLY A 64 9.67 3.14 -6.27
N MET A 65 8.83 3.92 -6.94
CA MET A 65 8.71 3.95 -8.40
C MET A 65 9.77 4.83 -9.08
N THR A 66 10.15 5.95 -8.45
CA THR A 66 11.10 6.93 -9.00
C THR A 66 12.56 6.48 -8.90
N ALA A 67 12.90 5.58 -7.97
CA ALA A 67 14.25 5.02 -7.82
C ALA A 67 14.75 4.18 -9.02
N LYS A 68 14.06 4.20 -10.16
CA LYS A 68 14.42 3.51 -11.40
C LYS A 68 14.12 4.34 -12.67
N ALA A 69 14.14 5.67 -12.58
CA ALA A 69 14.16 6.55 -13.75
C ALA A 69 15.60 6.87 -14.15
#